data_AF-A0A832B0M0-F1
#
_entry.id   AF-A0A832B0M0-F1
#
_cell.length_a   1.000
_cell.length_b   1.000
_cell.length_c   1.000
_cell.angle_alpha   90.00
_cell.angle_beta   90.00
_cell.angle_gamma   90.00
#
_symmetry.space_group_name_H-M   'P 1'
#
loop_
_entity.id
_entity.type
_entity.pdbx_description
1 polymer ?
#
loop_
_entity_poly.entity_id
_entity_poly.type
_entity_poly.pdbx_seq_one_letter_code
_entity_poly.pdbx_strand_id
1 'polypeptide(L)' 'GQGVGYLDDGTMVVVEGGRRHMNSDLEVVVTRVLQTAAGRMIFAHPKE' A
#
# COMPACT_ATOMS: atom_id res chain seq x y z
N GLY A 1 -5.92 -6.02 -9.81
CA GLY A 1 -4.58 -5.42 -9.99
C GLY A 1 -4.23 -4.62 -8.74
N GLN A 2 -2.94 -4.41 -8.48
CA GLN A 2 -2.45 -3.74 -7.26
C GLN A 2 -1.93 -2.33 -7.57
N GLY A 3 -1.97 -1.46 -6.58
CA GLY A 3 -1.19 -0.23 -6.54
C GLY A 3 0.04 -0.44 -5.65
N VAL A 4 1.14 0.23 -5.97
CA VAL A 4 2.37 0.20 -5.15
C VAL A 4 2.81 1.65 -4.92
N GLY A 5 3.09 1.98 -3.67
CA GLY A 5 3.64 3.25 -3.25
C GLY A 5 4.79 3.04 -2.26
N TYR A 6 5.45 4.13 -1.91
CA TYR A 6 6.55 4.13 -0.95
C TYR A 6 6.34 5.25 0.05
N LEU A 7 6.65 4.99 1.32
CA LEU A 7 6.82 6.04 2.33
C LEU A 7 8.21 6.67 2.19
N ASP A 8 8.41 7.82 2.83
CA ASP A 8 9.67 8.58 2.79
C ASP A 8 10.88 7.77 3.30
N ASP A 9 10.64 6.79 4.16
CA ASP A 9 11.66 5.89 4.69
C ASP A 9 11.95 4.67 3.79
N GLY A 10 11.35 4.61 2.60
CA GLY A 10 11.49 3.53 1.63
C GLY A 10 10.60 2.31 1.90
N THR A 11 9.74 2.34 2.93
CA THR A 11 8.78 1.25 3.18
C THR A 11 7.83 1.10 1.99
N MET A 12 7.76 -0.10 1.43
CA MET A 12 6.84 -0.43 0.35
C MET A 12 5.41 -0.59 0.87
N VAL A 13 4.46 0.09 0.23
CA VAL A 13 3.02 0.00 0.51
C VAL A 13 2.32 -0.63 -0.69
N VAL A 14 1.66 -1.77 -0.48
CA VAL A 14 0.91 -2.50 -1.51
C VAL A 14 -0.59 -2.33 -1.26
N VAL A 15 -1.28 -1.72 -2.22
CA VAL A 15 -2.73 -1.45 -2.15
C VAL A 15 -3.49 -2.42 -3.04
N GLU A 16 -4.34 -3.26 -2.45
CA GLU A 16 -5.22 -4.14 -3.19
C GLU A 16 -6.26 -3.35 -3.99
N GLY A 17 -6.55 -3.76 -5.23
CA GLY A 17 -7.55 -3.07 -6.07
C GLY A 17 -7.12 -1.68 -6.56
N GLY A 18 -5.87 -1.26 -6.32
CA GLY A 18 -5.37 0.08 -6.68
C GLY A 18 -5.51 0.44 -8.16
N ARG A 19 -5.49 -0.54 -9.08
CA ARG A 19 -5.67 -0.30 -10.52
C ARG A 19 -6.99 0.42 -10.87
N ARG A 20 -8.05 0.29 -10.07
CA ARG A 20 -9.34 0.97 -10.33
C ARG A 20 -9.32 2.46 -9.99
N HIS A 21 -8.29 2.93 -9.29
CA HIS A 21 -8.18 4.27 -8.75
C HIS A 21 -6.97 5.02 -9.33
N MET A 22 -6.61 4.71 -10.59
CA MET A 22 -5.52 5.41 -11.27
C MET A 22 -5.91 6.87 -11.53
N ASN A 23 -4.96 7.78 -11.38
CA ASN A 23 -5.12 9.24 -11.57
C ASN A 23 -6.07 9.91 -10.56
N SER A 24 -6.27 9.31 -9.40
CA SER A 24 -7.01 9.90 -8.29
C SER A 24 -6.27 9.68 -6.97
N ASP A 25 -6.43 10.60 -6.04
CA ASP A 25 -6.04 10.37 -4.65
C ASP A 25 -6.96 9.32 -4.03
N LEU A 26 -6.38 8.39 -3.28
CA LEU A 26 -7.09 7.23 -2.72
C LEU A 26 -6.77 7.10 -1.23
N GLU A 27 -7.78 7.24 -0.38
CA GLU A 27 -7.64 6.90 1.03
C GLU A 27 -7.66 5.38 1.20
N VAL A 28 -6.75 4.85 2.02
CA VAL A 28 -6.58 3.41 2.22
C VAL A 28 -6.49 3.07 3.71
N VAL A 29 -6.93 1.86 4.06
CA VAL A 29 -6.83 1.30 5.40
C VAL A 29 -5.74 0.24 5.40
N VAL A 30 -4.78 0.36 6.32
CA VAL A 30 -3.72 -0.64 6.52
C VAL A 30 -4.32 -1.89 7.15
N THR A 31 -4.12 -3.04 6.51
CA THR A 31 -4.61 -4.33 6.99
C THR A 31 -3.57 -5.17 7.68
N ARG A 32 -2.33 -5.14 7.18
CA ARG A 32 -1.22 -5.88 7.78
C ARG A 32 0.13 -5.23 7.47
N VAL A 33 1.05 -5.43 8.40
CA VAL A 33 2.46 -5.07 8.25
C VAL A 33 3.28 -6.37 8.27
N LEU A 34 4.08 -6.58 7.23
CA LEU A 34 5.07 -7.65 7.16
C LEU A 34 6.45 -7.06 7.48
N GLN A 35 7.04 -7.49 8.58
CA GLN A 35 8.40 -7.14 8.97
C GLN A 35 9.34 -8.31 8.63
N THR A 36 10.46 -8.01 7.97
CA THR A 36 11.53 -8.97 7.66
C THR A 36 12.90 -8.36 8.01
N ALA A 37 13.96 -9.17 7.98
CA ALA A 37 15.32 -8.68 8.15
C ALA A 37 15.75 -7.68 7.05
N ALA A 38 15.15 -7.78 5.85
CA ALA A 38 15.40 -6.87 4.73
C ALA A 38 14.60 -5.57 4.80
N GLY A 39 13.65 -5.44 5.74
CA GLY A 39 12.84 -4.25 5.90
C GLY A 39 11.35 -4.56 6.12
N ARG A 40 10.54 -3.52 5.91
CA ARG A 40 9.11 -3.51 6.19
C ARG A 40 8.30 -3.40 4.91
N MET A 41 7.18 -4.12 4.85
CA MET A 41 6.17 -4.02 3.80
C MET A 41 4.80 -3.83 4.43
N ILE A 42 4.02 -2.90 3.91
CA ILE A 42 2.67 -2.57 4.39
C ILE A 42 1.67 -3.00 3.32
N PHE A 43 0.58 -3.63 3.75
CA PHE A 43 -0.55 -3.98 2.88
C PHE A 43 -1.78 -3.19 3.31
N ALA A 44 -2.53 -2.70 2.32
CA ALA A 44 -3.72 -1.88 2.53
C ALA A 44 -4.80 -2.18 1.47
N HIS A 45 -6.03 -1.74 1.75
CA HIS A 45 -7.13 -1.70 0.78
C HIS A 45 -7.78 -0.31 0.76
N PRO A 46 -8.50 0.07 -0.31
CA PRO A 46 -9.31 1.28 -0.35
C PRO A 46 -10.22 1.39 0.87
N LYS A 47 -10.29 2.58 1.46
CA LYS A 47 -11.30 2.87 2.47
C LYS A 47 -12.66 2.90 1.78
N GLU A 48 -13.66 2.26 2.39
CA GLU A 48 -15.06 2.31 1.91
C GLU A 48 -15.65 3.72 1.99
#